data_AF-A0A090W3X2-F1
#
_entry.id   AF-A0A090W3X2-F1
#
_cell.length_a   1.000
_cell.length_b   1.000
_cell.length_c   1.000
_cell.angle_alpha   90.00
_cell.angle_beta   90.00
_cell.angle_gamma   90.00
#
_symmetry.space_group_name_H-M   'P 1'
#
loop_
_entity.id
_entity.type
_entity.pdbx_description
1 polymer ?
#
loop_
_entity_poly.entity_id
_entity_poly.type
_entity_poly.pdbx_seq_one_letter_code
_entity_poly.pdbx_strand_id
1 'polypeptide(L)'
;MVRAMSTGSEDNGIHVGLNGNWPEQGQRMQWCEGKKYWMWESKQRTKAVHCGVPHAIYLDVPEAGVHDVQFSMREDGFEFDKFILTTNINYVPIDKGPNMALAEGSLPSSYNSKTELSYFNTIARKLPENKFIASQEFPINGTNFYKNGKNWLAINPEKYKQAKTSKIFEFENGNYDVIFVGVGENDGRSTFRVFINNKELGTYKPPLTPVLWEEGKAFNGFWRNVKLNTGDKITVEVHVASDGNEWTRGRWAGIIFARAGKGEAIQESPSTYIFNK
;
A
#
# COMPACT_ATOMS: atom_id res chain seq x y z
N MET A 1 -20.21 12.40 9.19
CA MET A 1 -19.71 11.18 8.49
C MET A 1 -18.30 10.88 8.96
N VAL A 2 -17.90 9.60 8.97
CA VAL A 2 -16.56 9.16 9.40
C VAL A 2 -15.96 8.24 8.33
N ARG A 3 -14.65 8.31 8.11
CA ARG A 3 -13.90 7.37 7.27
C ARG A 3 -13.19 6.37 8.17
N ALA A 4 -13.61 5.11 8.08
CA ALA A 4 -13.11 4.04 8.93
C ALA A 4 -12.65 2.85 8.10
N MET A 5 -11.83 2.00 8.73
CA MET A 5 -11.46 0.69 8.24
C MET A 5 -11.88 -0.35 9.28
N SER A 6 -12.65 -1.34 8.85
CA SER A 6 -12.99 -2.53 9.63
C SER A 6 -12.35 -3.73 8.95
N THR A 7 -11.67 -4.57 9.72
CA THR A 7 -10.97 -5.78 9.26
C THR A 7 -11.69 -7.06 9.66
N GLY A 8 -12.39 -7.05 10.79
CA GLY A 8 -13.09 -8.17 11.41
C GLY A 8 -14.62 -8.04 11.38
N SER A 9 -15.32 -8.92 12.11
CA SER A 9 -16.79 -8.83 12.26
C SER A 9 -17.23 -7.81 13.30
N GLU A 10 -16.39 -7.58 14.30
CA GLU A 10 -16.70 -6.79 15.50
C GLU A 10 -15.88 -5.51 15.61
N ASP A 11 -15.18 -5.04 14.57
CA ASP A 11 -14.38 -3.80 14.63
C ASP A 11 -15.02 -2.69 13.78
N ASN A 12 -16.34 -2.56 13.86
CA ASN A 12 -17.11 -1.86 12.83
C ASN A 12 -18.11 -0.85 13.34
N GLY A 13 -18.01 -0.43 14.62
CA GLY A 13 -18.90 0.59 15.15
C GLY A 13 -18.29 1.56 16.16
N ILE A 14 -18.85 2.78 16.14
CA ILE A 14 -18.53 3.86 17.09
C ILE A 14 -19.80 4.62 17.51
N HIS A 15 -19.63 5.45 18.52
CA HIS A 15 -20.55 6.51 18.92
C HIS A 15 -19.88 7.87 18.69
N VAL A 16 -20.70 8.89 18.44
CA VAL A 16 -20.29 10.29 18.38
C VAL A 16 -21.09 11.11 19.39
N GLY A 17 -20.42 12.03 20.05
CA GLY A 17 -20.97 12.94 21.06
C GLY A 17 -20.55 14.38 20.82
N LEU A 18 -21.21 15.30 21.53
CA LEU A 18 -20.97 16.74 21.47
C LEU A 18 -20.98 17.31 22.88
N ASN A 19 -19.91 18.01 23.27
CA ASN A 19 -19.76 18.71 24.55
C ASN A 19 -20.04 17.80 25.77
N GLY A 20 -19.51 16.57 25.76
CA GLY A 20 -19.74 15.58 26.82
C GLY A 20 -21.05 14.81 26.72
N ASN A 21 -21.98 15.23 25.86
CA ASN A 21 -23.27 14.60 25.68
C ASN A 21 -23.25 13.56 24.56
N TRP A 22 -23.94 12.43 24.77
CA TRP A 22 -24.02 11.30 23.83
C TRP A 22 -25.46 11.11 23.34
N PRO A 23 -25.91 11.95 22.41
CA PRO A 23 -27.31 11.96 21.97
C PRO A 23 -27.69 10.65 21.28
N GLU A 24 -28.98 10.29 21.29
CA GLU A 24 -29.44 9.01 20.74
C GLU A 24 -29.03 8.85 19.26
N GLN A 25 -29.22 9.90 18.45
CA GLN A 25 -28.80 9.94 17.05
C GLN A 25 -27.28 9.84 16.83
N GLY A 26 -26.47 10.06 17.87
CA GLY A 26 -25.01 9.90 17.81
C GLY A 26 -24.54 8.47 18.06
N GLN A 27 -25.44 7.56 18.46
CA GLN A 27 -25.05 6.22 18.90
C GLN A 27 -25.08 5.19 17.76
N ARG A 28 -24.23 4.16 17.86
CA ARG A 28 -24.28 2.95 17.00
C ARG A 28 -24.11 3.25 15.51
N MET A 29 -23.17 4.13 15.19
CA MET A 29 -22.70 4.29 13.82
C MET A 29 -21.99 3.01 13.39
N GLN A 30 -22.33 2.41 12.24
CA GLN A 30 -21.85 1.07 11.87
C GLN A 30 -21.47 0.93 10.38
N TRP A 31 -20.44 0.12 10.12
CA TRP A 31 -19.97 -0.29 8.79
C TRP A 31 -20.18 -1.79 8.56
N CYS A 32 -21.21 -2.17 7.79
CA CYS A 32 -21.38 -3.57 7.36
C CYS A 32 -20.55 -3.93 6.12
N GLU A 33 -20.35 -2.96 5.25
CA GLU A 33 -19.69 -3.10 3.96
C GLU A 33 -18.29 -2.45 4.00
N GLY A 34 -17.51 -2.63 2.93
CA GLY A 34 -16.20 -1.98 2.81
C GLY A 34 -15.11 -2.56 3.73
N LYS A 35 -15.27 -3.80 4.21
CA LYS A 35 -14.26 -4.44 5.06
C LYS A 35 -12.90 -4.53 4.35
N LYS A 36 -11.83 -4.23 5.09
CA LYS A 36 -10.45 -4.12 4.63
C LYS A 36 -10.19 -2.97 3.65
N TYR A 37 -11.12 -2.02 3.56
CA TYR A 37 -10.98 -0.78 2.79
C TYR A 37 -11.35 0.42 3.66
N TRP A 38 -10.78 1.59 3.36
CA TRP A 38 -11.23 2.85 3.97
C TRP A 38 -12.55 3.27 3.36
N MET A 39 -13.60 3.40 4.17
CA MET A 39 -14.94 3.73 3.69
C MET A 39 -15.60 4.82 4.52
N TRP A 40 -16.21 5.78 3.82
CA TRP A 40 -17.07 6.78 4.43
C TRP A 40 -18.45 6.21 4.70
N GLU A 41 -18.94 6.37 5.93
CA GLU A 41 -20.34 6.07 6.25
C GLU A 41 -20.96 7.13 7.17
N SER A 42 -22.29 7.03 7.31
CA SER A 42 -23.12 7.80 8.24
C SER A 42 -24.46 7.10 8.51
N LYS A 43 -24.41 5.82 8.87
CA LYS A 43 -25.58 4.97 9.11
C LYS A 43 -25.73 4.62 10.59
N GLN A 44 -26.93 4.77 11.13
CA GLN A 44 -27.23 4.38 12.51
C GLN A 44 -27.87 3.01 12.58
N ARG A 45 -27.24 2.05 13.25
CA ARG A 45 -27.87 0.75 13.52
C ARG A 45 -29.10 0.89 14.41
N THR A 46 -30.19 0.25 13.98
CA THR A 46 -31.42 0.12 14.76
C THR A 46 -31.75 -1.35 15.01
N LYS A 47 -32.79 -1.63 15.81
CA LYS A 47 -33.30 -3.00 15.96
C LYS A 47 -33.85 -3.57 14.65
N ALA A 48 -34.47 -2.71 13.81
CA ALA A 48 -35.08 -3.13 12.56
C ALA A 48 -34.07 -3.19 11.40
N VAL A 49 -33.05 -2.34 11.41
CA VAL A 49 -32.05 -2.22 10.33
C VAL A 49 -30.65 -2.44 10.89
N HIS A 50 -30.18 -3.68 10.78
CA HIS A 50 -28.89 -4.11 11.33
C HIS A 50 -27.71 -3.29 10.79
N CYS A 51 -27.66 -3.05 9.48
CA CYS A 51 -26.59 -2.27 8.84
C CYS A 51 -26.80 -0.76 8.88
N GLY A 52 -27.84 -0.34 9.58
CA GLY A 52 -28.14 1.03 9.89
C GLY A 52 -28.92 1.80 8.83
N VAL A 53 -29.62 2.82 9.32
CA VAL A 53 -30.41 3.75 8.53
C VAL A 53 -29.48 4.87 8.06
N PRO A 54 -29.35 5.11 6.73
CA PRO A 54 -28.55 6.21 6.20
C PRO A 54 -28.98 7.57 6.73
N HIS A 55 -28.01 8.47 6.90
CA HIS A 55 -28.20 9.86 7.34
C HIS A 55 -28.80 10.03 8.75
N ALA A 56 -28.97 8.95 9.51
CA ALA A 56 -29.52 9.02 10.87
C ALA A 56 -28.48 9.43 11.94
N ILE A 57 -27.19 9.51 11.58
CA ILE A 57 -26.14 10.04 12.46
C ILE A 57 -25.99 11.56 12.23
N TYR A 58 -26.36 12.36 13.22
CA TYR A 58 -26.18 13.82 13.23
C TYR A 58 -25.92 14.35 14.66
N LEU A 59 -25.47 15.59 14.76
CA LEU A 59 -25.29 16.31 16.02
C LEU A 59 -26.02 17.64 15.92
N ASP A 60 -26.85 17.96 16.92
CA ASP A 60 -27.46 19.28 17.04
C ASP A 60 -26.45 20.23 17.70
N VAL A 61 -25.97 21.18 16.93
CA VAL A 61 -25.05 22.22 17.40
C VAL A 61 -25.89 23.43 17.83
N PRO A 62 -25.96 23.76 19.12
CA PRO A 62 -26.94 24.70 19.64
C PRO A 62 -26.68 26.15 19.24
N GLU A 63 -25.40 26.53 19.11
CA GLU A 63 -24.97 27.88 18.77
C GLU A 63 -23.63 27.87 18.04
N ALA A 64 -23.26 28.98 17.41
CA ALA A 64 -21.95 29.09 16.78
C ALA A 64 -20.86 29.26 17.85
N GLY A 65 -19.82 28.45 17.79
CA GLY A 65 -18.72 28.53 18.74
C GLY A 65 -17.79 27.32 18.70
N VAL A 66 -16.93 27.25 19.72
CA VAL A 66 -16.04 26.10 19.95
C VAL A 66 -16.84 24.99 20.62
N HIS A 67 -16.75 23.79 20.07
CA HIS A 67 -17.40 22.61 20.61
C HIS A 67 -16.45 21.41 20.61
N ASP A 68 -16.64 20.53 21.59
CA ASP A 68 -15.94 19.27 21.68
C ASP A 68 -16.73 18.19 20.95
N VAL A 69 -16.21 17.72 19.81
CA VAL A 69 -16.72 16.53 19.14
C VAL A 69 -15.98 15.33 19.69
N GLN A 70 -16.71 14.36 20.23
CA GLN A 70 -16.13 13.20 20.91
C GLN A 70 -16.54 11.92 20.19
N PHE A 71 -15.64 10.95 20.18
CA PHE A 71 -15.91 9.62 19.64
C PHE A 71 -15.62 8.57 20.71
N SER A 72 -16.47 7.55 20.80
CA SER A 72 -16.22 6.39 21.65
C SER A 72 -16.36 5.12 20.84
N MET A 73 -15.45 4.18 21.06
CA MET A 73 -15.52 2.87 20.46
C MET A 73 -16.76 2.12 20.97
N ARG A 74 -17.50 1.47 20.06
CA ARG A 74 -18.51 0.48 20.45
C ARG A 74 -17.86 -0.88 20.69
N GLU A 75 -16.76 -1.15 19.98
CA GLU A 75 -16.03 -2.42 19.96
C GLU A 75 -14.52 -2.15 19.83
N ASP A 76 -13.69 -3.14 20.17
CA ASP A 76 -12.24 -3.04 20.04
C ASP A 76 -11.77 -3.15 18.59
N GLY A 77 -10.59 -2.58 18.31
CA GLY A 77 -9.98 -2.65 16.98
C GLY A 77 -10.56 -1.72 15.92
N PHE A 78 -11.54 -0.87 16.25
CA PHE A 78 -12.07 0.10 15.30
C PHE A 78 -11.02 1.16 14.92
N GLU A 79 -10.80 1.34 13.62
CA GLU A 79 -9.83 2.29 13.08
C GLU A 79 -10.54 3.37 12.26
N PHE A 80 -10.31 4.65 12.58
CA PHE A 80 -10.72 5.75 11.71
C PHE A 80 -9.63 6.82 11.62
N ASP A 81 -9.56 7.51 10.48
CA ASP A 81 -8.53 8.53 10.23
C ASP A 81 -9.11 9.92 9.91
N LYS A 82 -10.42 10.02 9.69
CA LYS A 82 -11.06 11.29 9.34
C LYS A 82 -12.54 11.31 9.65
N PHE A 83 -13.06 12.49 9.96
CA PHE A 83 -14.49 12.77 10.02
C PHE A 83 -14.83 14.09 9.34
N ILE A 84 -16.08 14.23 8.91
CA ILE A 84 -16.63 15.43 8.27
C ILE A 84 -17.96 15.76 8.94
N LEU A 85 -18.11 17.02 9.32
CA LEU A 85 -19.38 17.65 9.67
C LEU A 85 -19.85 18.50 8.49
N THR A 86 -21.12 18.38 8.14
CA THR A 86 -21.73 19.09 7.00
C THR A 86 -23.20 19.31 7.29
N THR A 87 -23.73 20.46 6.90
CA THR A 87 -25.17 20.75 6.95
C THR A 87 -25.92 20.22 5.73
N ASN A 88 -25.20 19.80 4.68
CA ASN A 88 -25.80 19.18 3.50
C ASN A 88 -25.96 17.68 3.73
N ILE A 89 -27.19 17.24 3.97
CA ILE A 89 -27.54 15.82 4.18
C ILE A 89 -27.17 14.91 3.00
N ASN A 90 -27.14 15.45 1.78
CA ASN A 90 -26.81 14.73 0.55
C ASN A 90 -25.32 14.80 0.19
N TYR A 91 -24.47 15.33 1.08
CA TYR A 91 -23.04 15.39 0.83
C TYR A 91 -22.43 13.98 0.79
N VAL A 92 -21.73 13.66 -0.30
CA VAL A 92 -21.02 12.40 -0.49
C VAL A 92 -19.52 12.69 -0.59
N PRO A 93 -18.71 12.31 0.41
CA PRO A 93 -17.26 12.47 0.34
C PRO A 93 -16.66 11.58 -0.76
N ILE A 94 -15.74 12.13 -1.54
CA ILE A 94 -15.01 11.42 -2.59
C ILE A 94 -13.58 11.15 -2.10
N ASP A 95 -13.04 9.96 -2.39
CA ASP A 95 -11.71 9.50 -1.96
C ASP A 95 -11.48 9.81 -0.45
N LYS A 96 -10.48 10.64 -0.14
CA LYS A 96 -10.10 11.00 1.22
C LYS A 96 -10.92 12.14 1.83
N GLY A 97 -11.95 12.64 1.15
CA GLY A 97 -12.69 13.83 1.54
C GLY A 97 -11.85 15.13 1.43
N PRO A 98 -12.43 16.29 1.77
CA PRO A 98 -11.81 17.60 1.59
C PRO A 98 -10.54 17.74 2.43
N ASN A 99 -9.59 18.58 2.00
CA ASN A 99 -8.41 18.88 2.81
C ASN A 99 -8.82 19.36 4.21
N MET A 100 -8.02 19.01 5.21
CA MET A 100 -8.27 19.43 6.58
C MET A 100 -8.25 20.96 6.65
N ALA A 101 -9.30 21.54 7.24
CA ALA A 101 -9.35 22.96 7.54
C ALA A 101 -8.94 23.16 8.99
N LEU A 102 -7.93 24.01 9.22
CA LEU A 102 -7.58 24.50 10.55
C LEU A 102 -8.36 25.79 10.78
N ALA A 103 -9.13 25.86 11.87
CA ALA A 103 -9.68 27.12 12.34
C ALA A 103 -8.57 28.00 12.92
N GLU A 104 -7.74 27.42 13.80
CA GLU A 104 -6.63 28.10 14.46
C GLU A 104 -5.46 27.11 14.75
N GLY A 105 -4.28 27.66 15.00
CA GLY A 105 -3.10 26.90 15.45
C GLY A 105 -2.32 26.21 14.32
N SER A 106 -1.47 25.28 14.72
CA SER A 106 -0.71 24.40 13.82
C SER A 106 -1.06 22.95 14.13
N LEU A 107 -1.09 22.10 13.11
CA LEU A 107 -1.24 20.67 13.36
C LEU A 107 -0.09 20.18 14.24
N PRO A 108 -0.35 19.24 15.16
CA PRO A 108 0.73 18.55 15.83
C PRO A 108 1.65 17.96 14.77
N SER A 109 2.96 17.98 15.04
CA SER A 109 3.91 17.27 14.19
C SER A 109 3.39 15.87 13.96
N SER A 110 3.29 15.45 12.69
CA SER A 110 2.86 14.10 12.35
C SER A 110 3.58 13.12 13.27
N TYR A 111 2.84 12.24 13.95
CA TYR A 111 3.45 11.18 14.73
C TYR A 111 4.45 10.49 13.80
N ASN A 112 5.74 10.56 14.13
CA ASN A 112 6.78 9.83 13.41
C ASN A 112 6.54 8.35 13.72
N SER A 113 5.56 7.73 13.06
CA SER A 113 5.55 6.28 12.95
C SER A 113 6.93 5.93 12.42
N LYS A 114 7.65 5.04 13.11
CA LYS A 114 8.91 4.49 12.57
C LYS A 114 8.66 4.22 11.11
N THR A 115 9.45 4.84 10.22
CA THR A 115 9.27 4.72 8.77
C THR A 115 9.11 3.23 8.47
N GLU A 116 7.89 2.79 8.15
CA GLU A 116 7.67 1.39 7.85
C GLU A 116 8.49 1.09 6.60
N LEU A 117 9.49 0.24 6.76
CA LEU A 117 10.30 -0.20 5.65
C LEU A 117 9.38 -0.93 4.67
N SER A 118 9.56 -0.71 3.37
CA SER A 118 8.88 -1.54 2.39
C SER A 118 9.23 -3.02 2.58
N TYR A 119 8.42 -3.93 2.02
CA TYR A 119 8.70 -5.36 2.11
C TYR A 119 10.11 -5.67 1.58
N PHE A 120 10.50 -5.13 0.41
CA PHE A 120 11.87 -5.24 -0.12
C PHE A 120 12.92 -4.81 0.92
N ASN A 121 12.74 -3.62 1.51
CA ASN A 121 13.68 -3.08 2.47
C ASN A 121 13.79 -3.91 3.75
N THR A 122 12.69 -4.59 4.14
CA THR A 122 12.62 -5.47 5.29
C THR A 122 13.36 -6.78 5.03
N ILE A 123 13.06 -7.45 3.92
CA ILE A 123 13.69 -8.74 3.60
C ILE A 123 15.15 -8.61 3.15
N ALA A 124 15.50 -7.50 2.48
CA ALA A 124 16.88 -7.19 2.10
C ALA A 124 17.80 -7.06 3.32
N ARG A 125 17.28 -6.55 4.45
CA ARG A 125 18.04 -6.34 5.70
C ARG A 125 17.81 -7.44 6.76
N LYS A 126 17.09 -8.51 6.41
CA LYS A 126 16.76 -9.59 7.34
C LYS A 126 18.00 -10.31 7.88
N LEU A 127 18.99 -10.51 7.01
CA LEU A 127 20.28 -11.09 7.35
C LEU A 127 21.39 -10.07 7.03
N PRO A 128 22.39 -9.90 7.91
CA PRO A 128 23.46 -8.92 7.70
C PRO A 128 24.33 -9.23 6.48
N GLU A 129 24.42 -10.49 6.07
CA GLU A 129 25.17 -10.92 4.88
C GLU A 129 24.44 -10.71 3.55
N ASN A 130 23.14 -10.40 3.59
CA ASN A 130 22.38 -10.17 2.36
C ASN A 130 22.98 -9.00 1.58
N LYS A 131 23.11 -9.19 0.28
CA LYS A 131 23.39 -8.11 -0.66
C LYS A 131 22.12 -7.77 -1.40
N PHE A 132 21.99 -6.52 -1.84
CA PHE A 132 20.82 -6.11 -2.59
C PHE A 132 21.15 -4.90 -3.45
N ILE A 133 20.37 -4.74 -4.52
CA ILE A 133 20.36 -3.55 -5.35
C ILE A 133 18.91 -3.11 -5.42
N ALA A 134 18.59 -1.94 -4.84
CA ALA A 134 17.27 -1.36 -4.99
C ALA A 134 17.05 -0.96 -6.46
N SER A 135 15.82 -1.06 -6.95
CA SER A 135 15.51 -0.73 -8.36
C SER A 135 15.93 0.70 -8.69
N GLN A 136 15.77 1.64 -7.74
CA GLN A 136 16.15 3.05 -7.92
C GLN A 136 17.66 3.30 -8.05
N GLU A 137 18.50 2.29 -7.79
CA GLU A 137 19.95 2.35 -8.00
C GLU A 137 20.35 1.95 -9.43
N PHE A 138 19.41 1.48 -10.25
CA PHE A 138 19.63 1.25 -11.67
C PHE A 138 19.55 2.57 -12.46
N PRO A 139 20.34 2.74 -13.53
CA PRO A 139 20.26 3.92 -14.40
C PRO A 139 18.87 4.08 -15.04
N ILE A 140 18.36 5.31 -15.05
CA ILE A 140 17.07 5.67 -15.66
C ILE A 140 17.22 6.44 -16.98
N ASN A 141 18.35 7.10 -17.19
CA ASN A 141 18.57 7.91 -18.39
C ASN A 141 18.64 7.00 -19.63
N GLY A 142 17.73 7.21 -20.57
CA GLY A 142 17.65 6.44 -21.81
C GLY A 142 17.09 5.01 -21.66
N THR A 143 16.49 4.66 -20.51
CA THR A 143 15.99 3.29 -20.25
C THR A 143 14.47 3.16 -20.26
N ASN A 144 13.73 4.26 -20.47
CA ASN A 144 12.27 4.39 -20.37
C ASN A 144 11.69 4.18 -18.95
N PHE A 145 12.54 3.99 -17.94
CA PHE A 145 12.12 3.95 -16.54
C PHE A 145 12.04 5.36 -15.93
N TYR A 146 11.16 5.51 -14.95
CA TYR A 146 11.15 6.63 -14.02
C TYR A 146 11.07 6.13 -12.57
N LYS A 147 11.48 6.97 -11.61
CA LYS A 147 11.35 6.68 -10.18
C LYS A 147 9.90 6.89 -9.75
N ASN A 148 9.24 5.82 -9.28
CA ASN A 148 7.91 5.89 -8.72
C ASN A 148 7.98 5.87 -7.19
N GLY A 149 7.74 7.03 -6.58
CA GLY A 149 7.88 7.21 -5.14
C GLY A 149 9.31 6.98 -4.65
N LYS A 150 9.44 6.49 -3.41
CA LYS A 150 10.73 6.22 -2.76
C LYS A 150 11.27 4.81 -3.01
N ASN A 151 10.45 3.89 -3.52
CA ASN A 151 10.74 2.46 -3.48
C ASN A 151 10.95 1.82 -4.85
N TRP A 152 10.42 2.39 -5.94
CA TRP A 152 10.34 1.65 -7.21
C TRP A 152 10.88 2.39 -8.42
N LEU A 153 11.19 1.59 -9.45
CA LEU A 153 11.17 2.01 -10.85
C LEU A 153 9.88 1.53 -11.51
N ALA A 154 9.41 2.29 -12.49
CA ALA A 154 8.20 2.01 -13.24
C ALA A 154 8.32 2.56 -14.67
N ILE A 155 7.40 2.14 -15.55
CA ILE A 155 7.24 2.57 -16.93
C ILE A 155 6.00 3.45 -17.01
N ASN A 156 6.03 4.52 -17.82
CA ASN A 156 4.79 5.20 -18.22
C ASN A 156 4.17 4.43 -19.40
N PRO A 157 3.06 3.66 -19.18
CA PRO A 157 2.48 2.83 -20.21
C PRO A 157 1.85 3.62 -21.36
N GLU A 158 1.58 4.91 -21.20
CA GLU A 158 1.09 5.77 -22.29
C GLU A 158 2.18 6.06 -23.32
N LYS A 159 3.45 6.02 -22.91
CA LYS A 159 4.60 6.34 -23.76
C LYS A 159 5.34 5.09 -24.24
N TYR A 160 5.50 4.11 -23.36
CA TYR A 160 6.33 2.94 -23.63
C TYR A 160 5.65 1.67 -23.11
N LYS A 161 5.74 0.59 -23.87
CA LYS A 161 5.24 -0.74 -23.45
C LYS A 161 6.33 -1.65 -22.88
N GLN A 162 7.59 -1.23 -23.00
CA GLN A 162 8.76 -1.97 -22.54
C GLN A 162 9.88 -1.04 -22.10
N ALA A 163 10.69 -1.49 -21.15
CA ALA A 163 11.86 -0.79 -20.65
C ALA A 163 12.95 -1.79 -20.23
N LYS A 164 14.21 -1.36 -20.29
CA LYS A 164 15.37 -2.20 -19.97
C LYS A 164 16.48 -1.38 -19.31
N THR A 165 16.97 -1.84 -18.18
CA THR A 165 18.07 -1.19 -17.45
C THR A 165 19.06 -2.22 -16.90
N SER A 166 20.29 -1.81 -16.66
CA SER A 166 21.36 -2.68 -16.18
C SER A 166 22.23 -2.02 -15.12
N LYS A 167 22.73 -2.82 -14.19
CA LYS A 167 23.73 -2.41 -13.19
C LYS A 167 24.78 -3.52 -13.04
N ILE A 168 26.00 -3.13 -12.69
CA ILE A 168 27.08 -4.07 -12.42
C ILE A 168 26.87 -4.68 -11.02
N PHE A 169 27.10 -5.98 -10.92
CA PHE A 169 27.17 -6.70 -9.66
C PHE A 169 28.53 -6.43 -8.99
N GLU A 170 28.53 -5.63 -7.92
CA GLU A 170 29.76 -5.18 -7.24
C GLU A 170 30.07 -5.98 -5.97
N PHE A 171 29.26 -7.01 -5.66
CA PHE A 171 29.45 -7.85 -4.48
C PHE A 171 30.42 -8.99 -4.74
N GLU A 172 30.81 -9.68 -3.67
CA GLU A 172 31.77 -10.79 -3.73
C GLU A 172 31.28 -11.96 -4.60
N ASN A 173 32.22 -12.66 -5.23
CA ASN A 173 31.93 -13.86 -6.00
C ASN A 173 31.26 -14.92 -5.12
N GLY A 174 30.28 -15.63 -5.68
CA GLY A 174 29.63 -16.72 -4.97
C GLY A 174 28.37 -17.25 -5.64
N ASN A 175 27.76 -18.23 -4.98
CA ASN A 175 26.44 -18.71 -5.33
C ASN A 175 25.40 -18.03 -4.43
N TYR A 176 24.37 -17.49 -5.06
CA TYR A 176 23.31 -16.74 -4.41
C TYR A 176 21.94 -17.31 -4.73
N ASP A 177 21.05 -17.25 -3.77
CA ASP A 177 19.63 -17.27 -4.08
C ASP A 177 19.21 -15.84 -4.45
N VAL A 178 18.74 -15.67 -5.68
CA VAL A 178 18.35 -14.38 -6.26
C VAL A 178 16.85 -14.19 -6.09
N ILE A 179 16.45 -13.15 -5.38
CA ILE A 179 15.06 -12.77 -5.15
C ILE A 179 14.83 -11.43 -5.84
N PHE A 180 14.02 -11.42 -6.89
CA PHE A 180 13.53 -10.20 -7.49
C PHE A 180 12.21 -9.82 -6.81
N VAL A 181 12.12 -8.61 -6.28
CA VAL A 181 10.89 -8.10 -5.65
C VAL A 181 10.12 -7.27 -6.66
N GLY A 182 9.12 -7.90 -7.28
CA GLY A 182 8.12 -7.24 -8.08
C GLY A 182 7.02 -6.61 -7.22
N VAL A 183 6.17 -5.82 -7.86
CA VAL A 183 4.97 -5.27 -7.26
C VAL A 183 3.78 -5.87 -8.01
N GLY A 184 2.86 -6.50 -7.29
CA GLY A 184 1.57 -6.88 -7.84
C GLY A 184 0.78 -5.62 -8.15
N GLU A 185 0.07 -5.58 -9.28
CA GLU A 185 -0.86 -4.51 -9.64
C GLU A 185 -2.23 -5.14 -9.93
N ASN A 186 -3.33 -4.42 -9.72
CA ASN A 186 -4.69 -4.92 -10.01
C ASN A 186 -5.10 -4.72 -11.48
N ASP A 187 -4.41 -3.83 -12.19
CA ASP A 187 -4.67 -3.39 -13.57
C ASP A 187 -3.96 -4.25 -14.63
N GLY A 188 -3.42 -5.41 -14.22
CA GLY A 188 -2.81 -6.39 -15.11
C GLY A 188 -1.56 -7.02 -14.52
N ARG A 189 -0.87 -7.82 -15.33
CA ARG A 189 0.28 -8.59 -14.88
C ARG A 189 1.50 -8.32 -15.76
N SER A 190 2.37 -7.40 -15.35
CA SER A 190 3.62 -7.12 -16.07
C SER A 190 4.55 -8.34 -16.12
N THR A 191 5.32 -8.46 -17.19
CA THR A 191 6.33 -9.52 -17.35
C THR A 191 7.71 -8.95 -17.10
N PHE A 192 8.48 -9.63 -16.25
CA PHE A 192 9.83 -9.26 -15.87
C PHE A 192 10.80 -10.34 -16.32
N ARG A 193 11.88 -9.95 -17.00
CA ARG A 193 12.96 -10.83 -17.43
C ARG A 193 14.26 -10.35 -16.79
N VAL A 194 14.96 -11.26 -16.13
CA VAL A 194 16.24 -10.97 -15.48
C VAL A 194 17.34 -11.68 -16.25
N PHE A 195 18.43 -10.97 -16.53
CA PHE A 195 19.60 -11.52 -17.21
C PHE A 195 20.85 -11.28 -16.38
N ILE A 196 21.76 -12.26 -16.43
CA ILE A 196 23.14 -12.13 -15.97
C ILE A 196 24.01 -12.11 -17.23
N ASN A 197 24.68 -10.98 -17.45
CA ASN A 197 25.33 -10.67 -18.71
C ASN A 197 24.31 -10.73 -19.87
N ASN A 198 24.52 -11.64 -20.82
CA ASN A 198 23.60 -11.85 -21.95
C ASN A 198 22.75 -13.12 -21.81
N LYS A 199 22.84 -13.83 -20.67
CA LYS A 199 22.08 -15.06 -20.41
C LYS A 199 20.86 -14.75 -19.56
N GLU A 200 19.69 -15.19 -20.00
CA GLU A 200 18.47 -15.09 -19.20
C GLU A 200 18.59 -15.98 -17.95
N LEU A 201 18.40 -15.37 -16.78
CA LEU A 201 18.25 -16.06 -15.51
C LEU A 201 16.83 -16.64 -15.39
N GLY A 202 15.85 -15.83 -15.76
CA GLY A 202 14.48 -16.28 -15.96
C GLY A 202 13.50 -15.16 -16.20
N THR A 203 12.27 -15.58 -16.52
CA THR A 203 11.10 -14.73 -16.69
C THR A 203 10.11 -15.02 -15.57
N TYR A 204 9.50 -13.98 -15.01
CA TYR A 204 8.42 -14.15 -14.04
C TYR A 204 7.36 -13.05 -14.19
N LYS A 205 6.16 -13.32 -13.70
CA LYS A 205 4.97 -12.49 -13.88
C LYS A 205 4.17 -12.44 -12.57
N PRO A 206 4.27 -11.35 -11.78
CA PRO A 206 3.51 -11.21 -10.54
C PRO A 206 2.03 -11.58 -10.73
N PRO A 207 1.40 -12.25 -9.75
CA PRO A 207 -0.05 -12.41 -9.75
C PRO A 207 -0.75 -11.05 -9.64
N LEU A 208 -2.03 -11.01 -9.98
CA LEU A 208 -2.88 -9.85 -9.68
C LEU A 208 -3.04 -9.72 -8.17
N THR A 209 -3.16 -8.49 -7.70
CA THR A 209 -3.54 -8.17 -6.31
C THR A 209 -4.96 -7.57 -6.28
N PRO A 210 -5.75 -7.76 -5.20
CA PRO A 210 -7.05 -7.11 -5.06
C PRO A 210 -6.96 -5.61 -4.75
N VAL A 211 -5.77 -5.09 -4.39
CA VAL A 211 -5.54 -3.66 -4.14
C VAL A 211 -4.77 -3.02 -5.30
N LEU A 212 -4.65 -1.68 -5.33
CA LEU A 212 -3.99 -0.98 -6.45
C LEU A 212 -2.57 -1.49 -6.73
N TRP A 213 -1.83 -1.78 -5.68
CA TRP A 213 -0.53 -2.40 -5.76
C TRP A 213 -0.11 -2.96 -4.41
N GLU A 214 0.77 -3.96 -4.43
CA GLU A 214 1.29 -4.60 -3.21
C GLU A 214 2.69 -5.21 -3.45
N GLU A 215 3.57 -5.08 -2.46
CA GLU A 215 4.80 -5.89 -2.36
C GLU A 215 4.55 -7.08 -1.42
N GLY A 216 5.24 -8.19 -1.66
CA GLY A 216 5.13 -9.36 -0.78
C GLY A 216 5.67 -10.62 -1.44
N LYS A 217 5.82 -11.68 -0.63
CA LYS A 217 6.37 -12.96 -1.10
C LYS A 217 5.68 -13.51 -2.34
N ALA A 218 4.37 -13.32 -2.47
CA ALA A 218 3.57 -13.77 -3.62
C ALA A 218 3.97 -13.11 -4.95
N PHE A 219 4.63 -11.94 -4.91
CA PHE A 219 5.01 -11.16 -6.08
C PHE A 219 6.50 -11.26 -6.43
N ASN A 220 7.25 -12.09 -5.70
CA ASN A 220 8.67 -12.29 -5.92
C ASN A 220 8.97 -13.23 -7.08
N GLY A 221 9.99 -12.91 -7.88
CA GLY A 221 10.73 -13.88 -8.69
C GLY A 221 11.84 -14.52 -7.86
N PHE A 222 12.02 -15.84 -7.94
CA PHE A 222 12.98 -16.55 -7.09
C PHE A 222 13.79 -17.60 -7.86
N TRP A 223 15.12 -17.46 -7.86
CA TRP A 223 16.05 -18.38 -8.51
C TRP A 223 17.12 -18.83 -7.52
N ARG A 224 17.26 -20.14 -7.32
CA ARG A 224 18.19 -20.71 -6.34
C ARG A 224 19.58 -20.94 -6.95
N ASN A 225 20.61 -20.83 -6.09
CA ASN A 225 21.98 -21.26 -6.41
C ASN A 225 22.55 -20.69 -7.73
N VAL A 226 22.32 -19.39 -7.96
CA VAL A 226 22.82 -18.63 -9.11
C VAL A 226 24.26 -18.23 -8.85
N LYS A 227 25.19 -18.67 -9.71
CA LYS A 227 26.58 -18.24 -9.66
C LYS A 227 26.72 -16.81 -10.18
N LEU A 228 27.27 -15.92 -9.37
CA LEU A 228 27.55 -14.52 -9.71
C LEU A 228 29.01 -14.18 -9.38
N ASN A 229 29.62 -13.37 -10.22
CA ASN A 229 30.95 -12.83 -10.02
C ASN A 229 30.89 -11.30 -10.03
N THR A 230 31.76 -10.66 -9.26
CA THR A 230 32.00 -9.23 -9.31
C THR A 230 32.28 -8.82 -10.76
N GLY A 231 31.53 -7.84 -11.27
CA GLY A 231 31.59 -7.39 -12.66
C GLY A 231 30.49 -7.94 -13.57
N ASP A 232 29.71 -8.94 -13.13
CA ASP A 232 28.58 -9.43 -13.91
C ASP A 232 27.53 -8.32 -14.13
N LYS A 233 27.00 -8.22 -15.35
CA LYS A 233 25.98 -7.22 -15.70
C LYS A 233 24.58 -7.77 -15.40
N ILE A 234 23.95 -7.27 -14.34
CA ILE A 234 22.55 -7.59 -14.02
C ILE A 234 21.65 -6.71 -14.86
N THR A 235 20.75 -7.32 -15.64
CA THR A 235 19.82 -6.59 -16.51
C THR A 235 18.39 -6.98 -16.21
N VAL A 236 17.52 -5.97 -16.10
CA VAL A 236 16.09 -6.13 -15.90
C VAL A 236 15.37 -5.56 -17.12
N GLU A 237 14.56 -6.39 -17.76
CA GLU A 237 13.67 -6.02 -18.84
C GLU A 237 12.23 -6.21 -18.38
N VAL A 238 11.39 -5.20 -18.62
CA VAL A 238 10.01 -5.16 -18.15
C VAL A 238 9.10 -4.87 -19.33
N HIS A 239 8.03 -5.66 -19.44
CA HIS A 239 6.93 -5.45 -20.38
C HIS A 239 5.65 -5.20 -19.57
N VAL A 240 5.02 -4.04 -19.77
CA VAL A 240 3.73 -3.75 -19.13
C VAL A 240 2.62 -4.59 -19.76
N ALA A 241 1.61 -4.90 -18.95
CA ALA A 241 0.37 -5.54 -19.36
C ALA A 241 -0.84 -4.65 -19.08
N SER A 242 -2.01 -5.12 -19.51
CA SER A 242 -3.31 -4.51 -19.27
C SER A 242 -4.33 -5.60 -18.90
N ASP A 243 -5.33 -5.23 -18.11
CA ASP A 243 -6.52 -6.02 -17.83
C ASP A 243 -7.65 -5.82 -18.87
N GLY A 244 -7.41 -4.97 -19.88
CA GLY A 244 -8.37 -4.56 -20.90
C GLY A 244 -8.93 -3.15 -20.70
N ASN A 245 -8.81 -2.58 -19.49
CA ASN A 245 -9.26 -1.23 -19.16
C ASN A 245 -8.09 -0.30 -18.86
N GLU A 246 -7.19 -0.74 -17.98
CA GLU A 246 -6.04 0.03 -17.52
C GLU A 246 -4.73 -0.70 -17.82
N TRP A 247 -3.62 0.03 -17.80
CA TRP A 247 -2.30 -0.53 -18.03
C TRP A 247 -1.49 -0.47 -16.74
N THR A 248 -0.90 -1.60 -16.40
CA THR A 248 0.15 -1.71 -15.37
C THR A 248 1.31 -0.76 -15.64
N ARG A 249 2.06 -0.42 -14.59
CA ARG A 249 3.27 0.39 -14.69
C ARG A 249 4.55 -0.44 -14.60
N GLY A 250 4.46 -1.75 -14.38
CA GLY A 250 5.62 -2.64 -14.32
C GLY A 250 6.53 -2.30 -13.15
N ARG A 251 5.91 -2.04 -11.99
CA ARG A 251 6.61 -1.59 -10.78
C ARG A 251 7.46 -2.72 -10.18
N TRP A 252 8.66 -2.37 -9.71
CA TRP A 252 9.53 -3.30 -8.98
C TRP A 252 10.45 -2.58 -7.99
N ALA A 253 10.79 -3.27 -6.91
CA ALA A 253 11.50 -2.70 -5.76
C ALA A 253 13.00 -2.98 -5.75
N GLY A 254 13.44 -4.11 -6.30
CA GLY A 254 14.87 -4.41 -6.39
C GLY A 254 15.17 -5.89 -6.48
N ILE A 255 16.44 -6.22 -6.31
CA ILE A 255 16.97 -7.58 -6.33
C ILE A 255 17.78 -7.82 -5.06
N ILE A 256 17.55 -8.95 -4.40
CA ILE A 256 18.27 -9.39 -3.21
C ILE A 256 19.06 -10.65 -3.58
N PHE A 257 20.28 -10.71 -3.09
CA PHE A 257 21.24 -11.80 -3.27
C PHE A 257 21.55 -12.36 -1.89
N ALA A 258 20.80 -13.39 -1.49
CA ALA A 258 21.07 -14.14 -0.26
C ALA A 258 22.09 -15.24 -0.55
N ARG A 259 22.89 -15.66 0.44
CA ARG A 259 23.75 -16.84 0.28
C ARG A 259 22.90 -18.05 -0.12
N ALA A 260 23.42 -18.90 -1.01
CA ALA A 260 22.70 -20.09 -1.48
C ALA A 260 22.12 -20.91 -0.32
N GLY A 261 20.84 -21.23 -0.38
CA GLY A 261 20.09 -21.94 0.67
C GLY A 261 19.46 -21.03 1.74
N LYS A 262 19.67 -19.71 1.70
CA LYS A 262 19.07 -18.76 2.66
C LYS A 262 17.88 -17.98 2.09
N GLY A 263 17.64 -18.05 0.77
CA GLY A 263 16.65 -17.21 0.11
C GLY A 263 15.19 -17.47 0.52
N GLU A 264 14.84 -18.69 0.91
CA GLU A 264 13.48 -19.00 1.38
C GLU A 264 13.17 -18.35 2.73
N ALA A 265 14.08 -18.50 3.69
CA ALA A 265 13.89 -18.04 5.07
C ALA A 265 13.72 -16.52 5.18
N ILE A 266 14.33 -15.76 4.27
CA ILE A 266 14.24 -14.29 4.33
C ILE A 266 12.96 -13.73 3.69
N GLN A 267 12.25 -14.50 2.88
CA GLN A 267 11.02 -14.06 2.22
C GLN A 267 9.78 -14.16 3.13
N GLU A 268 9.87 -14.92 4.23
CA GLU A 268 8.81 -15.01 5.25
C GLU A 268 8.82 -13.76 6.15
N SER A 269 8.36 -12.64 5.59
CA SER A 269 8.21 -11.37 6.30
C SER A 269 6.86 -10.74 5.97
N PRO A 270 6.17 -10.10 6.94
CA PRO A 270 4.92 -9.39 6.66
C PRO A 270 5.12 -8.35 5.56
N SER A 271 4.16 -8.24 4.63
CA SER A 271 4.14 -7.14 3.65
C SER A 271 3.78 -5.85 4.36
N THR A 272 4.77 -5.02 4.66
CA THR A 272 4.57 -3.73 5.36
C THR A 272 4.27 -2.57 4.42
N TYR A 273 3.91 -2.84 3.16
CA TYR A 273 3.67 -1.77 2.17
C TYR A 273 2.43 -2.07 1.32
N ILE A 274 1.27 -1.89 1.94
CA ILE A 274 -0.04 -1.88 1.26
C ILE A 274 -0.45 -0.41 1.14
N PHE A 275 -0.67 0.09 -0.08
CA PHE A 275 -1.30 1.39 -0.26
C PHE A 275 -2.74 1.21 -0.63
N ASN A 276 -3.56 1.46 0.38
CA ASN A 276 -4.97 1.65 0.22
C ASN A 276 -5.19 3.15 -0.05
N LYS A 277 -5.91 3.43 -1.14
CA LYS A 277 -6.35 4.79 -1.47
C LYS A 277 -7.18 5.36 -0.33
#